data_AF-A0A7A4YBR3-F1
#
_entry.id   AF-A0A7A4YBR3-F1
#
_cell.length_a   1.000
_cell.length_b   1.000
_cell.length_c   1.000
_cell.angle_alpha   90.00
_cell.angle_beta   90.00
_cell.angle_gamma   90.00
#
_symmetry.space_group_name_H-M   'P 1'
#
loop_
_entity.id
_entity.type
_entity.pdbx_description
1 polymer ?
#
loop_
_entity_poly.entity_id
_entity_poly.type
_entity_poly.pdbx_seq_one_letter_code
_entity_poly.pdbx_strand_id
1 'polypeptide(L)'
;MTDLQQTYYRQVKNPNPVFTPREGAGTLKFCEKLMEKAVGFTSRFDFAIHVAHARSKGLRRRMPPVLRRRAIDALLQGLCFHYDPLANRVQCSITTLA
;
A
#
# COMPACT_ATOMS: atom_id res chain seq x y z
N MET A 1 -27.74 -1.36 -13.70
CA MET A 1 -27.19 -0.01 -13.92
C MET A 1 -27.64 0.86 -12.77
N THR A 2 -26.75 1.14 -11.82
CA THR A 2 -27.02 2.09 -10.73
C THR A 2 -25.78 2.96 -10.60
N ASP A 3 -25.78 4.03 -11.40
CA ASP A 3 -24.86 5.15 -11.25
C ASP A 3 -25.24 5.91 -9.97
N LEU A 4 -24.71 5.42 -8.85
CA LEU A 4 -24.65 6.22 -7.63
C LEU A 4 -23.58 7.28 -7.87
N GLN A 5 -24.01 8.49 -8.19
CA GLN A 5 -23.17 9.69 -8.16
C GLN A 5 -22.61 9.88 -6.74
N GLN A 6 -21.54 9.16 -6.43
CA GLN A 6 -20.65 9.47 -5.33
C GLN A 6 -20.04 10.82 -5.67
N THR A 7 -20.45 11.87 -4.97
CA THR A 7 -19.83 13.19 -5.02
C THR A 7 -18.37 13.04 -4.59
N TYR A 8 -17.49 12.87 -5.58
CA TYR A 8 -16.09 12.54 -5.40
C TYR A 8 -15.37 13.70 -4.71
N TYR A 9 -14.76 13.43 -3.56
CA TYR A 9 -13.63 14.21 -3.09
C TYR A 9 -12.47 14.05 -4.09
N ARG A 10 -12.36 14.97 -5.05
CA ARG A 10 -11.42 14.94 -6.20
C ARG A 10 -10.01 15.42 -5.81
N GLN A 11 -9.47 14.97 -4.68
CA GLN A 11 -8.13 15.42 -4.24
C GLN A 11 -6.96 14.65 -4.85
N VAL A 12 -7.19 13.51 -5.50
CA VAL A 12 -6.10 12.64 -5.99
C VAL A 12 -6.39 12.14 -7.39
N LYS A 13 -5.35 12.12 -8.23
CA LYS A 13 -5.40 11.65 -9.62
C LYS A 13 -5.84 10.19 -9.75
N ASN A 14 -5.44 9.35 -8.79
CA ASN A 14 -5.83 7.94 -8.74
C ASN A 14 -6.52 7.63 -7.39
N PRO A 15 -7.86 7.49 -7.34
CA PRO A 15 -8.60 7.19 -6.11
C PRO A 15 -8.52 5.71 -5.69
N ASN A 16 -8.19 4.82 -6.63
CA ASN A 16 -8.10 3.37 -6.43
C ASN A 16 -6.73 2.88 -6.90
N PRO A 17 -5.65 3.21 -6.16
CA PRO A 17 -4.31 2.80 -6.52
C PRO A 17 -4.18 1.27 -6.46
N VAL A 18 -3.62 0.69 -7.51
CA VAL A 18 -3.30 -0.73 -7.64
C VAL A 18 -1.88 -0.84 -8.16
N PHE A 19 -1.10 -1.75 -7.58
CA PHE A 19 0.21 -2.09 -8.10
C PHE A 19 0.04 -3.07 -9.26
N THR A 20 0.52 -2.68 -10.45
CA THR A 20 0.55 -3.53 -11.64
C THR A 20 2.00 -3.63 -12.09
N PRO A 21 2.63 -4.81 -12.03
CA PRO A 21 3.99 -4.98 -12.51
C PRO A 21 4.05 -4.80 -14.03
N ARG A 22 5.22 -4.43 -14.55
CA ARG A 22 5.48 -4.34 -15.98
C ARG A 22 5.23 -5.68 -16.68
N GLU A 23 4.73 -5.63 -17.91
CA GLU A 23 4.51 -6.83 -18.72
C GLU A 23 5.77 -7.70 -18.81
N GLY A 24 5.64 -8.98 -18.45
CA GLY A 24 6.75 -9.95 -18.42
C GLY A 24 7.64 -9.90 -17.18
N ALA A 25 7.42 -8.96 -16.24
CA ALA A 25 8.13 -8.94 -14.97
C ALA A 25 7.53 -9.97 -14.01
N GLY A 26 8.36 -10.93 -13.58
CA GLY A 26 8.04 -11.88 -12.52
C GLY A 26 8.81 -11.55 -11.24
N THR A 27 8.31 -12.05 -10.11
CA THR A 27 9.03 -12.01 -8.83
C THR A 27 9.19 -13.43 -8.26
N LEU A 28 9.92 -13.58 -7.16
CA LEU A 28 10.10 -14.86 -6.49
C LEU A 28 8.79 -15.31 -5.84
N LYS A 29 8.52 -16.62 -5.81
CA LYS A 29 7.32 -17.19 -5.12
C LYS A 29 7.18 -16.75 -3.66
N PHE A 30 8.31 -16.51 -2.98
CA PHE A 30 8.30 -15.94 -1.63
C PHE A 30 7.70 -14.54 -1.62
N CYS A 31 8.12 -13.68 -2.55
CA CYS A 31 7.66 -12.32 -2.69
C CYS A 31 6.18 -12.25 -3.10
N GLU A 32 5.70 -13.19 -3.93
CA GLU A 32 4.27 -13.34 -4.25
C GLU A 32 3.43 -13.60 -2.98
N LYS A 33 3.87 -14.52 -2.13
CA LYS A 33 3.20 -14.76 -0.83
C LYS A 33 3.27 -13.55 0.08
N LEU A 34 4.38 -12.82 0.04
CA LEU A 34 4.57 -11.61 0.84
C LEU A 34 3.61 -10.50 0.38
N MET A 35 3.44 -10.36 -0.94
CA MET A 35 2.41 -9.52 -1.56
C MET A 35 1.01 -9.92 -1.09
N GLU A 36 0.62 -11.19 -1.18
CA GLU A 36 -0.69 -11.65 -0.68
C GLU A 36 -0.92 -11.25 0.78
N LYS A 37 0.11 -11.37 1.63
CA LYS A 37 0.04 -10.97 3.05
C LYS A 37 -0.02 -9.47 3.25
N ALA A 38 0.50 -8.67 2.34
CA ALA A 38 0.44 -7.21 2.38
C ALA A 38 -0.95 -6.65 1.99
N VAL A 39 -1.82 -7.46 1.34
CA VAL A 39 -3.15 -6.99 0.92
C VAL A 39 -3.97 -6.55 2.12
N GLY A 40 -4.43 -5.29 2.07
CA GLY A 40 -5.27 -4.69 3.10
C GLY A 40 -4.56 -4.44 4.43
N PHE A 41 -3.22 -4.39 4.46
CA PHE A 41 -2.45 -4.17 5.68
C PHE A 41 -2.97 -2.97 6.50
N THR A 42 -3.28 -1.85 5.86
CA THR A 42 -3.75 -0.62 6.54
C THR A 42 -5.18 -0.70 7.11
N SER A 43 -5.91 -1.77 6.82
CA SER A 43 -7.23 -2.07 7.41
C SER A 43 -7.16 -3.00 8.61
N ARG A 44 -6.02 -3.65 8.84
CA ARG A 44 -5.84 -4.60 9.95
C ARG A 44 -5.72 -3.91 11.30
N PHE A 45 -6.00 -4.67 12.34
CA PHE A 45 -5.88 -4.24 13.73
C PHE A 45 -4.45 -3.77 14.07
N ASP A 46 -3.42 -4.47 13.60
CA ASP A 46 -2.02 -4.13 13.88
C ASP A 46 -1.66 -2.72 13.43
N PHE A 47 -2.15 -2.31 12.24
CA PHE A 47 -1.97 -0.96 11.74
C PHE A 47 -2.73 0.06 12.58
N ALA A 48 -3.96 -0.25 13.00
CA ALA A 48 -4.73 0.62 13.88
C ALA A 48 -4.03 0.84 15.23
N ILE A 49 -3.43 -0.20 15.81
CA ILE A 49 -2.64 -0.12 17.04
C ILE A 49 -1.38 0.74 16.82
N HIS A 50 -0.66 0.55 15.72
CA HIS A 50 0.49 1.40 15.38
C HIS A 50 0.09 2.88 15.27
N VAL A 51 -1.05 3.17 14.63
CA VAL A 51 -1.56 4.53 14.52
C VAL A 51 -1.98 5.07 15.90
N ALA A 52 -2.64 4.27 16.75
CA ALA A 52 -3.01 4.68 18.10
C ALA A 52 -1.79 5.02 18.96
N HIS A 53 -0.73 4.22 18.86
CA HIS A 53 0.55 4.49 19.51
C HIS A 53 1.25 5.74 18.96
N ALA A 54 1.24 5.96 17.64
CA ALA A 54 1.72 7.21 17.06
C ALA A 54 0.90 8.43 17.53
N ARG A 55 -0.39 8.25 17.84
CA ARG A 55 -1.25 9.30 18.41
C ARG A 55 -0.92 9.59 19.87
N SER A 56 -0.68 8.57 20.70
CA SER A 56 -0.29 8.79 22.10
C SER A 56 1.04 9.53 22.22
N LYS A 57 1.98 9.27 21.30
CA LYS A 57 3.25 10.02 21.19
C LYS A 57 3.13 11.43 20.60
N GLY A 58 1.93 11.86 20.20
CA GLY A 58 1.71 13.16 19.56
C GLY A 58 2.23 13.28 18.12
N LEU A 59 2.82 12.23 17.54
CA LEU A 59 3.33 12.21 16.16
C LEU A 59 2.20 12.29 15.12
N ARG A 60 0.99 11.83 15.49
CA ARG A 60 -0.21 11.99 14.68
C ARG A 60 -1.39 12.40 15.54
N ARG A 61 -2.32 13.16 14.95
CA ARG A 61 -3.60 13.49 15.61
C ARG A 61 -4.72 12.48 15.30
N ARG A 62 -4.77 11.99 14.05
CA ARG A 62 -5.87 11.18 13.51
C ARG A 62 -5.41 10.02 12.64
N MET A 63 -6.33 9.06 12.44
CA MET A 63 -6.19 7.97 11.47
C MET A 63 -5.88 8.53 10.07
N PRO A 64 -4.97 7.90 9.29
CA PRO A 64 -4.78 8.30 7.90
C PRO A 64 -6.09 8.17 7.10
N PRO A 65 -6.41 9.15 6.24
CA PRO A 65 -7.59 9.06 5.37
C PRO A 65 -7.59 7.80 4.51
N VAL A 66 -8.77 7.30 4.15
CA VAL A 66 -8.93 6.07 3.35
C VAL A 66 -8.11 6.11 2.06
N LEU A 67 -8.13 7.22 1.33
CA LEU A 67 -7.37 7.36 0.08
C LEU A 67 -5.85 7.20 0.29
N ARG A 68 -5.32 7.72 1.38
CA ARG A 68 -3.90 7.57 1.73
C ARG A 68 -3.57 6.14 2.13
N ARG A 69 -4.48 5.48 2.85
CA ARG A 69 -4.35 4.07 3.25
C ARG A 69 -4.28 3.14 2.03
N ARG A 70 -5.18 3.33 1.07
CA ARG A 70 -5.15 2.60 -0.22
C ARG A 70 -3.83 2.79 -0.96
N ALA A 71 -3.31 4.03 -1.01
CA ALA A 71 -2.01 4.29 -1.64
C ALA A 71 -0.85 3.60 -0.92
N ILE A 72 -0.88 3.54 0.42
CA ILE A 72 0.11 2.80 1.21
C ILE A 72 0.02 1.29 0.92
N ASP A 73 -1.19 0.73 0.84
CA ASP A 73 -1.35 -0.70 0.52
C ASP A 73 -0.78 -1.03 -0.87
N ALA A 74 -1.08 -0.21 -1.88
CA ALA A 74 -0.53 -0.40 -3.23
C ALA A 74 0.99 -0.23 -3.28
N LEU A 75 1.54 0.75 -2.55
CA LEU A 75 2.99 0.93 -2.45
C LEU A 75 3.65 -0.25 -1.75
N LEU A 76 3.04 -0.75 -0.67
CA LEU A 76 3.54 -1.92 0.05
C LEU A 76 3.58 -3.14 -0.89
N GLN A 77 2.55 -3.38 -1.70
CA GLN A 77 2.55 -4.44 -2.73
C GLN A 77 3.76 -4.34 -3.67
N GLY A 78 4.05 -3.14 -4.18
CA GLY A 78 5.20 -2.96 -5.08
C GLY A 78 6.55 -3.14 -4.37
N LEU A 79 6.67 -2.70 -3.11
CA LEU A 79 7.87 -2.99 -2.31
C LEU A 79 8.06 -4.49 -2.11
N CYS A 80 6.98 -5.23 -1.86
CA CYS A 80 7.00 -6.69 -1.71
C CYS A 80 7.42 -7.38 -3.03
N PHE A 81 6.96 -6.87 -4.18
CA PHE A 81 7.33 -7.40 -5.49
C PHE A 81 8.83 -7.30 -5.76
N HIS A 82 9.46 -6.17 -5.39
CA HIS A 82 10.89 -5.90 -5.60
C HIS A 82 11.77 -6.25 -4.40
N TYR A 83 11.25 -7.00 -3.43
CA TYR A 83 11.99 -7.37 -2.23
C TYR A 83 12.99 -8.49 -2.51
N ASP A 84 14.23 -8.31 -2.05
CA ASP A 84 15.28 -9.31 -2.05
C ASP A 84 15.42 -9.92 -0.64
N PRO A 85 14.98 -11.18 -0.44
CA PRO A 85 15.03 -11.83 0.87
C PRO A 85 16.44 -12.17 1.33
N LEU A 86 17.44 -12.25 0.43
CA LEU A 86 18.82 -12.56 0.79
C LEU A 86 19.56 -11.32 1.29
N ALA A 87 19.36 -10.19 0.59
CA ALA A 87 19.97 -8.91 0.98
C ALA A 87 19.11 -8.08 1.95
N ASN A 88 17.92 -8.58 2.33
CA ASN A 88 16.94 -7.93 3.22
C ASN A 88 16.67 -6.46 2.82
N ARG A 89 16.45 -6.22 1.53
CA ARG A 89 16.25 -4.88 0.96
C ARG A 89 15.35 -4.89 -0.26
N VAL A 90 14.79 -3.74 -0.60
CA VAL A 90 14.02 -3.57 -1.84
C VAL A 90 14.96 -3.09 -2.94
N GLN A 91 15.00 -3.82 -4.07
CA GLN A 91 15.89 -3.54 -5.21
C GLN A 91 15.28 -2.56 -6.22
N CYS A 92 14.44 -1.64 -5.78
CA CYS A 92 13.86 -0.61 -6.64
C CYS A 92 13.79 0.74 -5.90
N SER A 93 13.88 1.83 -6.64
CA SER A 93 13.55 3.15 -6.10
C SER A 93 12.06 3.43 -6.25
N ILE A 94 11.57 4.49 -5.58
CA ILE A 94 10.16 4.89 -5.71
C ILE A 94 9.79 5.33 -7.13
N THR A 95 10.77 5.81 -7.91
CA THR A 95 10.56 6.27 -9.29
C THR A 95 10.60 5.13 -10.30
N THR A 96 11.16 3.97 -9.95
CA THR A 96 11.25 2.78 -10.82
C THR A 96 10.38 1.62 -10.33
N LEU A 97 9.45 1.89 -9.41
CA LEU A 97 8.65 0.86 -8.75
C LEU A 97 7.62 0.23 -9.69
N ALA A 98 7.12 1.00 -10.67
CA ALA A 98 6.08 0.60 -11.64
C ALA A 98 6.67 0.21 -13.00
#